data_AF-A0A5E4JB38-F1
#
_entry.id   AF-A0A5E4JB38-F1
#
_cell.length_a   1.000
_cell.length_b   1.000
_cell.length_c   1.000
_cell.angle_alpha   90.00
_cell.angle_beta   90.00
_cell.angle_gamma   90.00
#
_symmetry.space_group_name_H-M   'P 1'
#
loop_
_entity.id
_entity.type
_entity.pdbx_description
1 polymer ?
#
loop_
_entity_poly.entity_id
_entity_poly.type
_entity_poly.pdbx_seq_one_letter_code
_entity_poly.pdbx_strand_id
1 'polypeptide(L)'
;MIKRHRVYNLLINNAYKSLKQAVIPATCKCTTVYSSRLVKKLLKKNILQKHAKNSILVSNPLMLAFILGFEKDFGIPLCFKFSNYNDAITILNTTTYSLTLDSALSIKRGLVPKKLQAYVLGKDIPELMENFTTSVKDPDLIVYSSDMFRFLHQNLVNNVFTVSDWDLLVDLLANSAVNTALTFAKEFKLFKTINRV
;
A
#
# COMPACT_ATOMS: atom_id res chain seq x y z
N MET A 1 -11.26 10.57 11.15
CA MET A 1 -10.30 9.79 10.31
C MET A 1 -10.18 8.33 10.76
N ILE A 2 -9.69 8.05 11.98
CA ILE A 2 -9.39 6.69 12.47
C ILE A 2 -10.53 5.68 12.32
N LYS A 3 -11.78 6.06 12.63
CA LYS A 3 -12.96 5.18 12.53
C LYS A 3 -13.29 4.78 11.08
N ARG A 4 -13.00 5.66 10.10
CA ARG A 4 -13.25 5.42 8.67
C ARG A 4 -12.24 4.42 8.10
N HIS A 5 -10.97 4.61 8.43
CA HIS A 5 -9.88 3.74 7.99
C HIS A 5 -10.06 2.32 8.50
N ARG A 6 -10.52 2.14 9.75
CA ARG A 6 -10.85 0.82 10.31
C ARG A 6 -11.95 0.11 9.51
N VAL A 7 -12.95 0.84 9.02
CA VAL A 7 -14.01 0.27 8.19
C VAL A 7 -13.47 -0.12 6.82
N TYR A 8 -12.66 0.73 6.19
CA TYR A 8 -12.04 0.39 4.91
C TYR A 8 -11.10 -0.81 5.02
N ASN A 9 -10.26 -0.89 6.06
CA ASN A 9 -9.42 -2.05 6.33
C ASN A 9 -10.23 -3.34 6.51
N LEU A 10 -11.31 -3.29 7.30
CA LEU A 10 -12.18 -4.44 7.50
C LEU A 10 -12.78 -4.93 6.17
N LEU A 11 -13.24 -3.99 5.33
CA LEU A 11 -13.84 -4.30 4.05
C LEU A 11 -12.81 -4.86 3.05
N ILE A 12 -11.61 -4.28 2.98
CA ILE A 12 -10.51 -4.78 2.13
C ILE A 12 -10.13 -6.21 2.54
N ASN A 13 -9.97 -6.47 3.85
CA ASN A 13 -9.62 -7.79 4.37
C ASN A 13 -10.72 -8.85 4.15
N ASN A 14 -11.94 -8.42 3.87
CA ASN A 14 -13.08 -9.28 3.53
C ASN A 14 -13.51 -9.12 2.07
N ALA A 15 -12.60 -8.68 1.19
CA ALA A 15 -12.87 -8.58 -0.23
C ALA A 15 -13.36 -9.92 -0.80
N TYR A 16 -14.35 -9.86 -1.69
CA TYR A 16 -14.98 -11.02 -2.32
C TYR A 16 -15.66 -12.03 -1.36
N LYS A 17 -15.70 -11.74 -0.06
CA LYS A 17 -16.46 -12.50 0.93
C LYS A 17 -17.74 -11.76 1.30
N SER A 18 -18.81 -12.51 1.57
CA SER A 18 -20.04 -11.94 2.10
C SER A 18 -19.82 -11.49 3.54
N LEU A 19 -19.93 -10.18 3.79
CA LEU A 19 -19.77 -9.59 5.12
C LEU A 19 -21.13 -9.11 5.65
N LYS A 20 -21.53 -9.60 6.85
CA LYS A 20 -22.72 -9.10 7.54
C LYS A 20 -22.50 -7.65 8.00
N GLN A 21 -23.42 -6.75 7.66
CA GLN A 21 -23.29 -5.31 8.00
C GLN A 21 -23.24 -5.07 9.52
N ALA A 22 -23.87 -5.94 10.32
CA ALA A 22 -23.89 -5.86 11.77
C ALA A 22 -22.51 -6.07 12.43
N VAL A 23 -21.53 -6.65 11.72
CA VAL A 23 -20.17 -6.89 12.23
C VAL A 23 -19.34 -5.60 12.21
N ILE A 24 -19.62 -4.70 11.26
CA ILE A 24 -18.81 -3.49 11.01
C ILE A 24 -18.74 -2.55 12.24
N PRO A 25 -19.85 -2.21 12.93
CA PRO A 25 -19.81 -1.35 14.12
C PRO A 25 -18.96 -1.92 15.25
N ALA A 26 -19.12 -3.22 15.52
CA ALA A 26 -18.45 -3.93 16.60
C ALA A 26 -16.93 -4.01 16.35
N THR A 27 -16.53 -4.43 15.15
CA THR A 27 -15.12 -4.61 14.80
C THR A 27 -14.39 -3.27 14.64
N CYS A 28 -15.06 -2.24 14.10
CA CYS A 28 -14.41 -0.95 13.82
C CYS A 28 -14.52 0.06 14.97
N LYS A 29 -15.15 -0.31 16.10
CA LYS A 29 -15.42 0.57 17.26
C LYS A 29 -16.12 1.87 16.82
N CYS A 30 -17.18 1.75 16.02
CA CYS A 30 -17.96 2.88 15.51
C CYS A 30 -19.47 2.66 15.68
N THR A 31 -20.27 3.74 15.55
CA THR A 31 -21.73 3.63 15.71
C THR A 31 -22.38 2.98 14.49
N THR A 32 -23.51 2.29 14.70
CA THR A 32 -24.31 1.68 13.62
C THR A 32 -24.78 2.72 12.59
N VAL A 33 -25.09 3.94 13.04
CA VAL A 33 -25.46 5.06 12.17
C VAL A 33 -24.29 5.47 11.28
N TYR A 34 -23.08 5.57 11.83
CA TYR A 34 -21.88 5.96 11.08
C TYR A 34 -21.51 4.92 10.01
N SER A 35 -21.40 3.65 10.41
CA SER A 35 -21.08 2.55 9.49
C SER A 35 -22.13 2.42 8.38
N SER A 36 -23.43 2.54 8.69
CA SER A 36 -24.50 2.50 7.70
C SER A 36 -24.41 3.64 6.68
N ARG A 37 -24.10 4.87 7.11
CA ARG A 37 -23.87 6.01 6.21
C ARG A 37 -22.68 5.77 5.28
N LEU A 38 -21.58 5.23 5.84
CA LEU A 38 -20.38 4.93 5.07
C LEU A 38 -20.62 3.83 4.03
N VAL A 39 -21.27 2.73 4.43
CA VAL A 39 -21.67 1.64 3.52
C VAL A 39 -22.58 2.16 2.41
N LYS A 40 -23.58 2.99 2.71
CA LYS A 40 -24.43 3.63 1.68
C LYS A 40 -23.62 4.47 0.69
N LYS A 41 -22.63 5.23 1.17
CA LYS A 41 -21.74 6.02 0.30
C LYS A 41 -20.91 5.14 -0.63
N LEU A 42 -20.39 4.02 -0.12
CA LEU A 42 -19.60 3.07 -0.90
C LEU A 42 -20.45 2.26 -1.91
N LEU A 43 -21.69 1.91 -1.54
CA LEU A 43 -22.66 1.31 -2.47
C LEU A 43 -22.99 2.25 -3.63
N LYS A 44 -23.23 3.54 -3.35
CA LYS A 44 -23.47 4.55 -4.41
C LYS A 44 -22.30 4.72 -5.39
N LYS A 45 -21.08 4.40 -4.95
CA LYS A 45 -19.85 4.47 -5.76
C LYS A 45 -19.52 3.16 -6.47
N ASN A 46 -20.39 2.14 -6.42
CA ASN A 46 -20.16 0.80 -6.97
C ASN A 46 -18.90 0.09 -6.40
N ILE A 47 -18.46 0.50 -5.20
CA ILE A 47 -17.32 -0.10 -4.48
C ILE A 47 -17.77 -1.34 -3.70
N LEU A 48 -19.01 -1.30 -3.22
CA LEU A 48 -19.70 -2.41 -2.60
C LEU A 48 -20.89 -2.81 -3.48
N GLN A 49 -21.30 -4.06 -3.34
CA GLN A 49 -22.56 -4.59 -3.85
C GLN A 49 -23.36 -5.22 -2.71
N LYS A 50 -24.68 -5.19 -2.84
CA LYS A 50 -25.56 -5.99 -1.97
C LYS A 50 -25.49 -7.44 -2.44
N HIS A 51 -25.38 -8.37 -1.50
CA HIS A 51 -25.32 -9.80 -1.81
C HIS A 51 -26.57 -10.53 -1.31
N ALA A 52 -26.62 -10.84 -0.01
CA ALA A 52 -27.77 -11.45 0.68
C ALA A 52 -28.36 -10.51 1.76
N LYS A 53 -29.46 -10.91 2.40
CA LYS A 53 -30.12 -10.14 3.47
C LYS A 53 -29.10 -9.69 4.53
N ASN A 54 -28.96 -8.37 4.69
CA ASN A 54 -28.04 -7.73 5.62
C ASN A 54 -26.54 -8.02 5.39
N SER A 55 -26.15 -8.39 4.18
CA SER A 55 -24.75 -8.61 3.80
C SER A 55 -24.31 -7.74 2.62
N ILE A 56 -23.02 -7.47 2.56
CA ILE A 56 -22.37 -6.73 1.49
C ILE A 56 -21.19 -7.53 0.95
N LEU A 57 -20.91 -7.33 -0.33
CA LEU A 57 -19.74 -7.83 -1.03
C LEU A 57 -18.91 -6.63 -1.47
N VAL A 58 -17.59 -6.70 -1.33
CA VAL A 58 -16.71 -5.68 -1.91
C VAL A 58 -16.50 -6.01 -3.39
N SER A 59 -17.15 -5.24 -4.27
CA SER A 59 -17.09 -5.43 -5.72
C SER A 59 -15.84 -4.82 -6.34
N ASN A 60 -15.34 -3.73 -5.74
CA ASN A 60 -14.13 -3.06 -6.20
C ASN A 60 -13.20 -2.78 -5.01
N PRO A 61 -12.48 -3.80 -4.51
CA PRO A 61 -11.55 -3.62 -3.40
C PRO A 61 -10.40 -2.67 -3.76
N LEU A 62 -10.06 -2.54 -5.05
CA LEU A 62 -9.02 -1.64 -5.54
C LEU A 62 -9.38 -0.17 -5.33
N MET A 63 -10.61 0.22 -5.69
CA MET A 63 -11.10 1.59 -5.45
C MET A 63 -11.20 1.90 -3.94
N LEU A 64 -11.49 0.90 -3.11
CA LEU A 64 -11.53 1.07 -1.66
C LEU A 64 -10.14 1.28 -1.06
N ALA A 65 -9.14 0.54 -1.56
CA ALA A 65 -7.74 0.73 -1.20
C ALA A 65 -7.23 2.12 -1.63
N PHE A 66 -7.61 2.59 -2.83
CA PHE A 66 -7.26 3.93 -3.32
C PHE A 66 -7.82 5.04 -2.42
N ILE A 67 -9.09 4.95 -2.02
CA ILE A 67 -9.70 5.93 -1.09
C ILE A 67 -9.01 5.92 0.27
N LEU A 68 -8.66 4.74 0.78
CA LEU A 68 -7.91 4.63 2.04
C LEU A 68 -6.52 5.25 1.94
N GLY A 69 -5.82 5.03 0.82
CA GLY A 69 -4.51 5.64 0.56
C GLY A 69 -4.58 7.16 0.48
N PHE A 70 -5.56 7.70 -0.25
CA PHE A 70 -5.82 9.14 -0.33
C PHE A 70 -6.20 9.73 1.03
N GLU A 71 -7.08 9.07 1.80
CA GLU A 71 -7.48 9.54 3.12
C GLU A 71 -6.39 9.36 4.19
N LYS A 72 -5.34 8.59 3.94
CA LYS A 72 -4.26 8.43 4.91
C LYS A 72 -3.23 9.56 4.87
N ASP A 73 -3.36 10.54 3.96
CA ASP A 73 -2.33 11.57 3.67
C ASP A 73 -0.95 10.91 3.63
N PHE A 74 -0.55 10.40 2.46
CA PHE A 74 0.87 10.08 2.28
C PHE A 74 1.67 11.33 2.65
N GLY A 75 2.56 11.20 3.64
CA GLY A 75 3.39 12.31 4.08
C GLY A 75 4.09 12.95 2.89
N ILE A 76 4.30 14.26 2.94
CA ILE A 76 5.03 15.00 1.91
C ILE A 76 6.36 14.26 1.67
N PRO A 77 6.64 13.81 0.42
CA PRO A 77 7.84 13.04 0.15
C PRO A 77 9.07 13.89 0.42
N LEU A 78 10.05 13.29 1.07
CA LEU A 78 11.39 13.85 1.23
C LEU A 78 12.24 13.39 0.05
N CYS A 79 12.85 14.34 -0.64
CA CYS A 79 13.57 14.10 -1.87
C CYS A 79 15.07 14.29 -1.62
N PHE A 80 15.85 13.28 -2.01
CA PHE A 80 17.29 13.19 -1.74
C PHE A 80 18.07 12.85 -3.02
N LYS A 81 19.35 13.23 -3.02
CA LYS A 81 20.39 12.75 -3.94
C LYS A 81 21.37 11.86 -3.20
N PHE A 82 21.82 10.81 -3.87
CA PHE A 82 22.91 9.94 -3.41
C PHE A 82 23.97 9.82 -4.50
N SER A 83 25.23 9.62 -4.10
CA SER A 83 26.37 9.48 -5.00
C SER A 83 26.41 8.10 -5.69
N ASN A 84 25.97 7.05 -4.99
CA ASN A 84 25.97 5.68 -5.47
C ASN A 84 24.79 4.89 -4.91
N TYR A 85 24.18 4.04 -5.75
CA TYR A 85 23.10 3.13 -5.37
C TYR A 85 23.48 2.18 -4.22
N ASN A 86 24.69 1.61 -4.22
CA ASN A 86 25.10 0.65 -3.18
C ASN A 86 25.24 1.32 -1.81
N ASP A 87 25.75 2.55 -1.78
CA ASP A 87 25.86 3.34 -0.56
C ASP A 87 24.46 3.68 -0.03
N ALA A 88 23.54 4.05 -0.95
CA ALA A 88 22.17 4.35 -0.60
C ALA A 88 21.44 3.15 0.02
N ILE A 89 21.62 1.94 -0.53
CA ILE A 89 21.06 0.71 0.03
C ILE A 89 21.70 0.37 1.39
N THR A 90 23.01 0.61 1.55
CA THR A 90 23.71 0.37 2.82
C THR A 90 23.14 1.24 3.94
N ILE A 91 22.94 2.54 3.67
CA ILE A 91 22.32 3.48 4.61
C ILE A 91 20.84 3.12 4.83
N LEU A 92 20.09 2.73 3.80
CA LEU A 92 18.72 2.29 4.02
C LEU A 92 18.66 1.04 4.90
N ASN A 93 19.60 0.11 4.77
CA ASN A 93 19.69 -1.09 5.61
C ASN A 93 19.97 -0.81 7.09
N THR A 94 20.43 0.39 7.47
CA THR A 94 20.51 0.79 8.88
C THR A 94 19.18 1.34 9.41
N THR A 95 18.23 1.65 8.52
CA THR A 95 16.88 2.13 8.84
C THR A 95 15.80 1.05 8.67
N THR A 96 14.62 1.26 9.26
CA THR A 96 13.44 0.47 8.90
C THR A 96 12.82 1.04 7.63
N TYR A 97 13.12 0.41 6.49
CA TYR A 97 12.65 0.85 5.18
C TYR A 97 11.94 -0.27 4.41
N SER A 98 11.15 0.14 3.43
CA SER A 98 10.56 -0.73 2.43
C SER A 98 10.57 0.00 1.10
N LEU A 99 11.05 -0.63 0.03
CA LEU A 99 11.01 0.03 -1.28
C LEU A 99 9.59 0.12 -1.81
N THR A 100 9.25 1.26 -2.43
CA THR A 100 8.07 1.27 -3.28
C THR A 100 8.31 0.35 -4.46
N LEU A 101 7.19 -0.02 -5.03
CA LEU A 101 7.09 -0.95 -6.11
C LEU A 101 8.02 -0.76 -7.30
N ASP A 102 8.15 0.46 -7.83
CA ASP A 102 8.88 0.65 -9.08
C ASP A 102 10.37 0.29 -8.88
N SER A 103 10.90 0.65 -7.71
CA SER A 103 12.23 0.28 -7.27
C SER A 103 12.33 -1.21 -6.96
N ALA A 104 11.34 -1.79 -6.28
CA ALA A 104 11.32 -3.21 -5.95
C ALA A 104 11.24 -4.11 -7.20
N LEU A 105 10.43 -3.77 -8.21
CA LEU A 105 10.35 -4.50 -9.48
C LEU A 105 11.66 -4.49 -10.24
N SER A 106 12.32 -3.34 -10.29
CA SER A 106 13.63 -3.22 -10.93
C SER A 106 14.62 -4.17 -10.26
N ILE A 107 14.69 -4.16 -8.93
CA ILE A 107 15.59 -5.02 -8.16
C ILE A 107 15.26 -6.50 -8.34
N LYS A 108 13.97 -6.86 -8.32
CA LYS A 108 13.50 -8.24 -8.53
C LYS A 108 13.86 -8.77 -9.92
N ARG A 109 13.95 -7.88 -10.92
CA ARG A 109 14.41 -8.17 -12.27
C ARG A 109 15.93 -8.11 -12.43
N GLY A 110 16.69 -7.87 -11.36
CA GLY A 110 18.15 -7.73 -11.40
C GLY A 110 18.64 -6.40 -11.99
N LEU A 111 17.80 -5.37 -12.01
CA LEU A 111 18.10 -4.05 -12.55
C LEU A 111 18.27 -3.01 -11.42
N VAL A 112 19.16 -2.04 -11.65
CA VAL A 112 19.28 -0.85 -10.80
C VAL A 112 18.17 0.15 -11.18
N PRO A 113 17.28 0.54 -10.25
CA PRO A 113 16.24 1.51 -10.55
C PRO A 113 16.84 2.89 -10.80
N LYS A 114 16.29 3.63 -11.79
CA LYS A 114 16.70 5.02 -12.06
C LYS A 114 16.40 5.98 -10.91
N LYS A 115 15.33 5.69 -10.17
CA LYS A 115 14.94 6.40 -8.95
C LYS A 115 14.57 5.38 -7.90
N LEU A 116 15.16 5.51 -6.73
CA LEU A 116 14.77 4.75 -5.57
C LEU A 116 13.61 5.46 -4.89
N GLN A 117 12.54 4.75 -4.64
CA GLN A 117 11.43 5.24 -3.85
C GLN A 117 11.30 4.30 -2.67
N ALA A 118 11.17 4.85 -1.46
CA ALA A 118 11.09 4.05 -0.25
C ALA A 118 10.08 4.63 0.74
N TYR A 119 9.47 3.76 1.53
CA TYR A 119 8.80 4.11 2.76
C TYR A 119 9.75 3.87 3.92
N VAL A 120 9.85 4.83 4.84
CA VAL A 120 10.75 4.76 6.00
C VAL A 120 9.97 5.14 7.25
N LEU A 121 10.27 4.51 8.38
CA LEU A 121 9.68 4.92 9.65
C LEU A 121 10.01 6.37 9.95
N GLY A 122 9.02 7.13 10.41
CA GLY A 122 9.20 8.55 10.73
C GLY A 122 10.36 8.82 11.71
N LYS A 123 10.64 7.89 12.62
CA LYS A 123 11.77 7.98 13.58
C LYS A 123 13.16 7.81 12.94
N ASP A 124 13.25 7.19 11.76
CA ASP A 124 14.51 6.89 11.07
C ASP A 124 14.80 7.93 9.96
N ILE A 125 13.89 8.88 9.73
CA ILE A 125 14.09 10.00 8.79
C ILE A 125 15.30 10.88 9.13
N PRO A 126 15.58 11.23 10.41
CA PRO A 126 16.76 12.05 10.74
C PRO A 126 18.08 11.43 10.27
N GLU A 127 18.23 10.12 10.36
CA GLU A 127 19.42 9.39 9.88
C GLU A 127 19.61 9.57 8.37
N LEU A 128 18.53 9.56 7.60
CA LEU A 128 18.59 9.82 6.16
C LEU A 128 18.98 11.27 5.85
N MET A 129 18.51 12.23 6.66
CA MET A 129 18.87 13.64 6.49
C MET A 129 20.34 13.92 6.83
N GLU A 130 20.95 13.13 7.71
CA GLU A 130 22.38 13.22 8.04
C GLU A 130 23.26 12.63 6.93
N ASN A 131 22.78 11.59 6.24
CA ASN A 131 23.56 10.83 5.27
C ASN A 131 23.29 11.21 3.80
N PHE A 132 22.19 11.90 3.48
CA PHE A 132 21.84 12.27 2.11
C PHE A 132 21.62 13.77 1.91
N THR A 133 21.91 14.25 0.70
CA THR A 133 21.67 15.65 0.32
C THR A 133 20.23 15.84 -0.14
N THR A 134 19.52 16.83 0.38
CA THR A 134 18.15 17.14 -0.06
C THR A 134 18.14 17.77 -1.45
N SER A 135 17.25 17.29 -2.34
CA SER A 135 17.11 17.82 -3.70
C SER A 135 15.73 17.53 -4.28
N VAL A 136 14.99 18.58 -4.64
CA VAL A 136 13.62 18.46 -5.17
C VAL A 136 13.59 18.38 -6.71
N LYS A 137 14.53 19.04 -7.40
CA LYS A 137 14.51 19.18 -8.87
C LYS A 137 14.83 17.88 -9.60
N ASP A 138 15.70 17.04 -9.03
CA ASP A 138 16.12 15.78 -9.64
C ASP A 138 16.58 14.80 -8.54
N PRO A 139 15.65 14.19 -7.80
CA PRO A 139 16.00 13.24 -6.75
C PRO A 139 16.31 11.86 -7.31
N ASP A 140 17.34 11.24 -6.74
CA ASP A 140 17.67 9.83 -6.93
C ASP A 140 16.93 8.95 -5.91
N LEU A 141 16.61 9.50 -4.73
CA LEU A 141 15.86 8.86 -3.65
C LEU A 141 14.64 9.70 -3.25
N ILE A 142 13.46 9.08 -3.19
CA ILE A 142 12.21 9.69 -2.72
C ILE A 142 11.70 8.87 -1.54
N VAL A 143 11.57 9.50 -0.38
CA VAL A 143 11.19 8.85 0.87
C VAL A 143 9.83 9.33 1.33
N TYR A 144 8.96 8.37 1.64
CA TYR A 144 7.66 8.60 2.23
C TYR A 144 7.71 8.16 3.69
N SER A 145 7.40 9.06 4.61
CA SER A 145 7.25 8.69 6.02
C SER A 145 6.11 7.68 6.20
N SER A 146 6.32 6.69 7.07
CA SER A 146 5.37 5.61 7.29
C SER A 146 5.23 5.15 8.74
N ASP A 147 4.19 4.37 8.98
CA ASP A 147 3.89 3.76 10.28
C ASP A 147 4.44 2.33 10.38
N MET A 148 4.65 1.83 11.61
CA MET A 148 5.20 0.50 11.87
C MET A 148 4.34 -0.64 11.28
N PHE A 149 3.04 -0.41 11.09
CA PHE A 149 2.15 -1.42 10.52
C PHE A 149 2.45 -1.71 9.05
N ARG A 150 3.05 -0.77 8.32
CA ARG A 150 3.39 -0.95 6.90
C ARG A 150 4.57 -1.89 6.67
N PHE A 151 5.37 -2.13 7.69
CA PHE A 151 6.52 -3.04 7.65
C PHE A 151 6.15 -4.45 8.12
N LEU A 152 4.87 -4.72 8.41
CA LEU A 152 4.39 -6.06 8.67
C LEU A 152 4.33 -6.83 7.35
N HIS A 153 5.12 -7.89 7.23
CA HIS A 153 5.20 -8.80 6.06
C HIS A 153 6.05 -8.32 4.88
N GLN A 154 7.23 -7.76 5.16
CA GLN A 154 8.21 -7.46 4.11
C GLN A 154 8.83 -8.72 3.51
N ASN A 155 9.17 -8.64 2.22
CA ASN A 155 9.94 -9.66 1.53
C ASN A 155 11.38 -9.18 1.36
N LEU A 156 12.34 -10.10 1.51
CA LEU A 156 13.74 -9.84 1.20
C LEU A 156 14.03 -10.29 -0.24
N VAL A 157 14.41 -9.35 -1.11
CA VAL A 157 14.78 -9.63 -2.51
C VAL A 157 16.16 -9.06 -2.76
N ASN A 158 17.14 -9.91 -3.12
CA ASN A 158 18.53 -9.51 -3.31
C ASN A 158 19.11 -8.69 -2.13
N ASN A 159 18.83 -9.12 -0.90
CA ASN A 159 19.20 -8.42 0.35
C ASN A 159 18.58 -7.03 0.55
N VAL A 160 17.50 -6.72 -0.19
CA VAL A 160 16.76 -5.46 -0.06
C VAL A 160 15.35 -5.73 0.47
N PHE A 161 14.95 -4.97 1.48
CA PHE A 161 13.59 -5.07 2.05
C PHE A 161 12.59 -4.42 1.09
N THR A 162 11.70 -5.24 0.55
CA THR A 162 10.64 -4.85 -0.38
C THR A 162 9.29 -4.95 0.32
N VAL A 163 8.36 -4.07 -0.05
CA VAL A 163 6.96 -4.20 0.40
C VAL A 163 6.40 -5.56 -0.05
N SER A 164 5.37 -6.07 0.64
CA SER A 164 4.80 -7.38 0.31
C SER A 164 4.35 -7.42 -1.15
N ASP A 165 4.28 -8.60 -1.78
CA ASP A 165 3.79 -8.65 -3.16
C ASP A 165 2.35 -8.06 -3.28
N TRP A 166 1.57 -8.07 -2.20
CA TRP A 166 0.27 -7.39 -2.16
C TRP A 166 0.39 -5.86 -2.20
N ASP A 167 1.35 -5.30 -1.50
CA ASP A 167 1.61 -3.86 -1.50
C ASP A 167 2.17 -3.41 -2.86
N LEU A 168 3.03 -4.22 -3.47
CA LEU A 168 3.53 -4.02 -4.83
C LEU A 168 2.36 -3.94 -5.83
N LEU A 169 1.40 -4.86 -5.75
CA LEU A 169 0.19 -4.80 -6.57
C LEU A 169 -0.62 -3.52 -6.32
N VAL A 170 -0.81 -3.13 -5.06
CA VAL A 170 -1.57 -1.92 -4.70
C VAL A 170 -0.90 -0.65 -5.23
N ASP A 171 0.42 -0.55 -5.12
CA ASP A 171 1.19 0.57 -5.66
C ASP A 171 1.13 0.63 -7.21
N LEU A 172 1.04 -0.52 -7.90
CA LEU A 172 0.98 -0.59 -9.38
C LEU A 172 -0.35 0.02 -9.84
N LEU A 173 -1.40 -0.33 -9.11
CA LEU A 173 -2.74 0.19 -9.35
C LEU A 173 -2.83 1.67 -8.97
N ALA A 174 -2.16 2.12 -7.91
CA ALA A 174 -2.13 3.52 -7.49
C ALA A 174 -1.44 4.43 -8.51
N ASN A 175 -0.38 3.95 -9.16
CA ASN A 175 0.33 4.67 -10.23
C ASN A 175 -0.32 4.54 -11.62
N SER A 176 -1.58 4.09 -11.69
CA SER A 176 -2.29 3.84 -12.95
C SER A 176 -1.60 2.83 -13.89
N ALA A 177 -0.61 2.07 -13.41
CA ALA A 177 0.11 1.05 -14.15
C ALA A 177 -0.62 -0.30 -14.15
N VAL A 178 -1.91 -0.28 -14.52
CA VAL A 178 -2.85 -1.41 -14.34
C VAL A 178 -2.39 -2.68 -15.05
N ASN A 179 -1.89 -2.58 -16.29
CA ASN A 179 -1.43 -3.76 -17.04
C ASN A 179 -0.20 -4.41 -16.37
N THR A 180 0.74 -3.58 -15.91
CA THR A 180 1.90 -4.03 -15.15
C THR A 180 1.47 -4.69 -13.83
N ALA A 181 0.47 -4.12 -13.16
CA ALA A 181 -0.20 -4.68 -11.98
C ALA A 181 -0.69 -6.11 -12.21
N LEU A 182 -1.42 -6.32 -13.31
CA LEU A 182 -2.00 -7.61 -13.65
C LEU A 182 -0.94 -8.64 -14.06
N THR A 183 0.10 -8.23 -14.79
CA THR A 183 1.23 -9.11 -15.13
C THR A 183 1.98 -9.55 -13.89
N PHE A 184 2.32 -8.60 -13.00
CA PHE A 184 2.97 -8.86 -11.72
C PHE A 184 2.15 -9.82 -10.85
N ALA A 185 0.84 -9.58 -10.72
CA ALA A 185 -0.01 -10.45 -9.92
C ALA A 185 -0.10 -11.89 -10.44
N LYS A 186 -0.06 -12.08 -11.77
CA LYS A 186 -0.02 -13.41 -12.40
C LYS A 186 1.33 -14.08 -12.18
N GLU A 187 2.43 -13.37 -12.40
CA GLU A 187 3.80 -13.85 -12.24
C GLU A 187 4.04 -14.37 -10.82
N PHE A 188 3.57 -13.63 -9.81
CA PHE A 188 3.76 -13.98 -8.40
C PHE A 188 2.60 -14.74 -7.77
N LYS A 189 1.63 -15.20 -8.58
CA LYS A 189 0.48 -16.01 -8.13
C LYS A 189 -0.29 -15.39 -6.95
N LEU A 190 -0.40 -14.05 -6.93
CA LEU A 190 -0.99 -13.30 -5.82
C LEU A 190 -2.48 -13.57 -5.65
N PHE A 191 -3.12 -13.88 -6.76
CA PHE A 191 -4.43 -14.49 -6.78
C PHE A 191 -4.20 -15.98 -7.00
N LYS A 192 -4.41 -16.81 -5.97
CA LYS A 192 -4.62 -18.25 -6.19
C LYS A 192 -5.59 -18.38 -7.34
N THR A 193 -5.23 -19.18 -8.35
CA THR A 193 -6.03 -19.45 -9.54
C THR A 193 -7.49 -19.55 -9.12
N ILE A 194 -8.29 -18.56 -9.55
CA ILE A 194 -9.75 -18.67 -9.47
C ILE A 194 -10.07 -19.78 -10.48
N ASN A 195 -10.02 -21.02 -10.02
CA ASN A 195 -10.71 -22.09 -10.71
C ASN A 195 -12.17 -21.67 -10.68
N ARG A 196 -12.67 -21.28 -11.87
CA ARG A 196 -14.09 -21.06 -12.10
C ARG A 196 -14.80 -22.33 -11.62
N VAL A 197 -15.61 -22.17 -10.57
CA VAL A 197 -16.70 -23.09 -10.23
C VAL A 197 -17.97 -22.32 -10.49
#